data_AF-A0A2C9KQ48-F1
#
_entry.id   AF-A0A2C9KQ48-F1
#
_cell.length_a   1.000
_cell.length_b   1.000
_cell.length_c   1.000
_cell.angle_alpha   90.00
_cell.angle_beta   90.00
_cell.angle_gamma   90.00
#
_symmetry.space_group_name_H-M   'P 1'
#
loop_
_entity.id
_entity.type
_entity.pdbx_description
1 polymer ?
#
loop_
_entity_poly.entity_id
_entity_poly.type
_entity_poly.pdbx_seq_one_letter_code
_entity_poly.pdbx_strand_id
1 'polypeptide(L)'
;MFVFFRLTRTRMLILLMVLGFQQYLGSGALWEQIQPADRENCNEYWWANLLYVNNLISANKTCFCHSWYLSNDMQFFAIIPFCFLSSLPGSHNHYHSLFRMNGQPP
;
A
#
# COMPACT_ATOMS: atom_id res chain seq x y z
N MET A 1 12.20 4.09 -0.48
CA MET A 1 11.54 5.25 0.16
C MET A 1 10.88 6.22 -0.84
N PHE A 2 11.51 6.60 -1.96
CA PHE A 2 10.90 7.51 -2.97
C PHE A 2 9.59 7.01 -3.62
N VAL A 3 9.38 5.69 -3.71
CA VAL A 3 8.18 5.06 -4.29
C VAL A 3 6.92 5.33 -3.45
N PHE A 4 7.05 5.32 -2.12
CA PHE A 4 5.95 5.61 -1.20
C PHE A 4 5.38 7.01 -1.44
N PHE A 5 6.23 8.04 -1.41
CA PHE A 5 5.79 9.42 -1.64
C PHE A 5 5.20 9.66 -3.03
N ARG A 6 5.64 8.94 -4.07
CA ARG A 6 5.01 9.02 -5.40
C ARG A 6 3.60 8.41 -5.38
N LEU A 7 3.43 7.23 -4.81
CA LEU A 7 2.15 6.53 -4.75
C LEU A 7 1.14 7.22 -3.83
N THR A 8 1.57 7.73 -2.68
CA THR A 8 0.70 8.40 -1.72
C THR A 8 0.10 9.69 -2.28
N ARG A 9 0.88 10.46 -3.07
CA ARG A 9 0.36 11.68 -3.75
C ARG A 9 -0.77 11.35 -4.72
N THR A 10 -0.62 10.31 -5.54
CA THR A 10 -1.68 9.87 -6.45
C THR A 10 -2.91 9.37 -5.70
N ARG A 11 -2.72 8.61 -4.62
CA ARG A 11 -3.82 8.11 -3.79
C ARG A 11 -4.63 9.24 -3.16
N MET A 12 -3.95 10.27 -2.66
CA MET A 12 -4.59 11.47 -2.11
C MET A 12 -5.45 12.20 -3.14
N LEU A 13 -4.93 12.39 -4.35
CA LEU A 13 -5.67 13.06 -5.43
C LEU A 13 -6.93 12.29 -5.81
N ILE A 14 -6.86 10.96 -5.92
CA ILE A 14 -8.02 10.12 -6.21
C ILE A 14 -9.05 10.24 -5.08
N LEU A 15 -8.60 10.19 -3.83
CA LEU A 15 -9.49 10.24 -2.68
C LEU A 15 -10.21 11.61 -2.57
N LEU A 16 -9.50 12.71 -2.83
CA LEU A 16 -10.09 14.05 -2.93
C LEU A 16 -11.04 14.19 -4.11
N MET A 17 -10.68 13.64 -5.27
CA MET A 17 -11.55 13.66 -6.44
C MET A 17 -12.84 12.88 -6.17
N VAL A 18 -12.78 11.79 -5.41
CA VAL A 18 -13.96 10.99 -5.13
C VAL A 18 -14.81 11.61 -4.02
N LEU A 19 -14.22 12.08 -2.93
CA LEU A 19 -14.98 12.80 -1.90
C LEU A 19 -15.60 14.11 -2.42
N GLY A 20 -14.93 14.80 -3.36
CA GLY A 20 -15.35 16.12 -3.85
C GLY A 20 -16.17 16.09 -5.14
N PHE A 21 -15.72 15.35 -6.17
CA PHE A 21 -16.28 15.39 -7.53
C PHE A 21 -17.24 14.26 -7.87
N GLN A 22 -17.25 13.15 -7.11
CA GLN A 22 -18.11 12.00 -7.41
C GLN A 22 -19.60 12.39 -7.47
N GLN A 23 -20.03 13.37 -6.66
CA GLN A 23 -21.40 13.88 -6.68
C GLN A 23 -21.81 14.61 -7.97
N TYR A 24 -20.85 15.11 -8.75
CA TYR A 24 -21.11 15.89 -9.96
C TYR A 24 -20.86 15.10 -11.26
N LEU A 25 -20.04 14.06 -11.20
CA LEU A 25 -19.57 13.33 -12.39
C LEU A 25 -20.32 12.03 -12.68
N GLY A 26 -21.24 11.62 -11.80
CA GLY A 26 -21.94 10.35 -11.94
C GLY A 26 -23.43 10.50 -12.22
N SER A 27 -23.88 9.96 -13.35
CA SER A 27 -25.29 9.82 -13.72
C SER A 27 -25.43 8.43 -14.36
N GLY A 28 -26.20 7.53 -13.74
CA GLY A 28 -26.45 6.19 -14.28
C GLY A 28 -27.26 5.30 -13.32
N ALA A 29 -27.95 4.30 -13.85
CA ALA A 29 -28.85 3.43 -13.08
C ALA A 29 -28.14 2.63 -11.96
N LEU A 30 -26.86 2.29 -12.15
CA LEU A 30 -26.03 1.63 -11.14
C LEU A 30 -25.48 2.61 -10.09
N TRP A 31 -25.44 3.90 -10.43
CA TRP A 31 -24.84 4.94 -9.60
C TRP A 31 -25.65 5.19 -8.32
N GLU A 32 -26.98 5.23 -8.42
CA GLU A 32 -27.84 5.46 -7.26
C GLU A 32 -27.77 4.34 -6.22
N GLN A 33 -27.41 3.12 -6.61
CA GLN A 33 -27.28 2.00 -5.68
C GLN A 33 -25.90 1.94 -5.01
N ILE A 34 -24.84 2.27 -5.74
CA ILE A 34 -23.45 2.11 -5.27
C ILE A 34 -22.95 3.35 -4.54
N GLN A 35 -23.31 4.55 -5.03
CA GLN A 35 -22.84 5.82 -4.48
C GLN A 35 -23.12 6.03 -2.99
N PRO A 36 -24.31 5.72 -2.42
CA PRO A 36 -24.57 5.99 -1.01
C PRO A 36 -23.68 5.14 -0.08
N ALA A 37 -23.54 3.85 -0.37
CA ALA A 37 -22.71 2.93 0.42
C ALA A 37 -21.22 3.29 0.32
N ASP A 38 -20.73 3.59 -0.89
CA ASP A 38 -19.33 3.97 -1.09
C ASP A 38 -19.02 5.33 -0.45
N ARG A 39 -19.95 6.28 -0.50
CA ARG A 39 -19.78 7.61 0.12
C ARG A 39 -19.68 7.53 1.63
N GLU A 40 -20.56 6.77 2.29
CA GLU A 40 -20.50 6.58 3.74
C GLU A 40 -19.19 5.89 4.15
N ASN A 41 -18.83 4.79 3.47
CA ASN A 41 -17.59 4.08 3.72
C ASN A 41 -16.34 4.94 3.46
N CYS A 42 -16.31 5.73 2.38
CA CYS A 42 -15.22 6.66 2.11
C CYS A 42 -15.10 7.73 3.19
N ASN A 43 -16.23 8.29 3.66
CA ASN A 43 -16.20 9.37 4.64
C ASN A 43 -15.81 8.88 6.05
N GLU A 44 -16.08 7.62 6.37
CA GLU A 44 -15.66 6.99 7.63
C GLU A 44 -14.21 6.48 7.60
N TYR A 45 -13.78 5.90 6.47
CA TYR A 45 -12.49 5.19 6.34
C TYR A 45 -11.46 5.87 5.42
N TRP A 46 -11.64 7.13 5.01
CA TRP A 46 -10.67 7.84 4.17
C TRP A 46 -9.25 7.83 4.76
N TRP A 47 -9.15 8.03 6.08
CA TRP A 47 -7.88 8.07 6.80
C TRP A 47 -7.18 6.70 6.78
N ALA A 48 -7.93 5.62 6.86
CA ALA A 48 -7.39 4.25 6.80
C ALA A 48 -6.86 3.92 5.39
N ASN A 49 -7.50 4.45 4.35
CA ASN A 49 -7.02 4.36 2.97
C ASN A 49 -5.76 5.22 2.75
N LEU A 50 -5.66 6.37 3.40
CA LEU A 50 -4.48 7.24 3.37
C LEU A 50 -3.25 6.58 4.01
N LEU A 51 -3.46 5.97 5.18
CA LEU A 51 -2.40 5.32 5.97
C LEU A 51 -2.07 3.91 5.49
N TYR A 52 -2.73 3.42 4.43
CA TYR A 52 -2.56 2.05 3.90
C TYR A 52 -2.88 0.94 4.92
N VAL A 53 -3.82 1.21 5.85
CA VAL A 53 -4.25 0.27 6.91
C VAL A 53 -5.69 -0.22 6.74
N ASN A 54 -6.36 0.16 5.65
CA ASN A 54 -7.72 -0.30 5.33
C ASN A 54 -7.85 -1.83 5.30
N ASN A 55 -6.80 -2.57 4.91
CA ASN A 55 -6.75 -4.03 4.93
C ASN A 55 -6.95 -4.63 6.33
N LEU A 56 -6.47 -3.97 7.38
CA LEU A 56 -6.50 -4.47 8.76
C LEU A 56 -7.77 -4.10 9.52
N ILE A 57 -8.37 -2.96 9.18
CA ILE A 57 -9.49 -2.38 9.93
C ILE A 57 -10.83 -2.70 9.26
N SER A 58 -10.88 -2.73 7.93
CA SER A 58 -12.13 -2.87 7.20
C SER A 58 -11.90 -3.37 5.78
N ALA A 59 -11.59 -4.66 5.65
CA ALA A 59 -11.43 -5.31 4.34
C ALA A 59 -12.71 -5.23 3.48
N ASN A 60 -13.89 -5.26 4.11
CA ASN A 60 -15.19 -5.20 3.42
C ASN A 60 -15.78 -3.78 3.31
N LYS A 61 -15.28 -2.80 4.09
CA LYS A 61 -15.74 -1.40 4.04
C LYS A 61 -14.62 -0.50 3.54
N THR A 62 -14.32 -0.63 2.24
CA THR A 62 -13.28 0.18 1.60
C THR A 62 -13.91 1.22 0.69
N CYS A 63 -13.26 2.38 0.61
CA CYS A 63 -13.66 3.48 -0.28
C CYS A 63 -13.57 3.05 -1.77
N PHE A 64 -12.66 2.13 -2.09
CA PHE A 64 -12.57 1.45 -3.38
C PHE A 64 -12.10 0.01 -3.18
N CYS A 65 -12.65 -0.95 -3.92
CA CYS A 65 -12.20 -2.33 -3.85
C CYS A 65 -10.68 -2.47 -4.10
N HIS A 66 -10.13 -1.75 -5.10
CA HIS A 66 -8.70 -1.79 -5.41
C HIS A 66 -7.80 -1.17 -4.32
N SER A 67 -8.34 -0.31 -3.45
CA SER A 67 -7.57 0.29 -2.35
C SER A 67 -7.07 -0.76 -1.35
N TRP A 68 -7.78 -1.87 -1.21
CA TRP A 68 -7.37 -2.99 -0.37
C TRP A 68 -6.06 -3.62 -0.86
N TYR A 69 -6.02 -3.96 -2.15
CA TYR A 69 -4.86 -4.57 -2.80
C TYR A 69 -3.64 -3.67 -2.70
N LEU A 70 -3.81 -2.38 -3.02
CA LEU A 70 -2.71 -1.43 -3.02
C LEU A 70 -2.16 -1.13 -1.61
N SER A 71 -2.93 -1.41 -0.54
CA SER A 71 -2.42 -1.37 0.85
C SER A 71 -1.61 -2.60 1.20
N ASN A 72 -2.01 -3.76 0.70
CA ASN A 72 -1.26 -5.02 0.87
C ASN A 72 0.14 -4.92 0.25
N ASP A 73 0.24 -4.40 -0.97
CA ASP A 73 1.53 -4.23 -1.68
C ASP A 73 2.52 -3.35 -0.90
N MET A 74 2.03 -2.28 -0.26
CA MET A 74 2.88 -1.41 0.56
C MET A 74 3.40 -2.09 1.82
N GLN A 75 2.56 -2.93 2.44
CA GLN A 75 2.94 -3.70 3.62
C GLN A 75 3.99 -4.76 3.25
N PHE A 76 3.81 -5.48 2.14
CA PHE A 76 4.83 -6.41 1.65
C PHE A 76 6.13 -5.71 1.26
N PHE A 77 6.05 -4.53 0.64
CA PHE A 77 7.25 -3.75 0.32
C PHE A 77 8.03 -3.35 1.58
N ALA A 78 7.34 -3.12 2.70
CA ALA A 78 7.99 -2.87 3.98
C ALA A 78 8.53 -4.16 4.60
N ILE A 79 7.73 -5.23 4.68
CA ILE A 79 8.06 -6.46 5.42
C ILE A 79 9.14 -7.30 4.73
N ILE A 80 9.10 -7.44 3.40
CA ILE A 80 10.01 -8.33 2.65
C ILE A 80 11.50 -8.00 2.91
N PRO A 81 11.95 -6.73 2.83
CA PRO A 81 13.33 -6.36 3.16
C PRO A 81 13.73 -6.69 4.60
N PHE A 82 12.83 -6.48 5.58
CA PHE A 82 13.09 -6.80 6.98
C PHE A 82 13.22 -8.31 7.19
N CYS A 83 12.30 -9.09 6.62
CA CYS A 83 12.37 -10.55 6.65
C CYS A 83 13.65 -11.05 5.99
N PHE A 84 14.01 -10.52 4.81
CA PHE A 84 15.24 -10.89 4.11
C PHE A 84 16.50 -10.53 4.90
N LEU A 85 16.55 -9.36 5.54
CA LEU A 85 17.68 -8.98 6.39
C LEU A 85 17.78 -9.88 7.63
N SER A 86 16.65 -10.23 8.24
CA SER A 86 16.61 -11.11 9.41
C SER A 86 17.00 -12.56 9.09
N SER A 87 16.76 -13.01 7.85
CA SER A 87 17.13 -14.34 7.36
C SER A 87 18.54 -14.41 6.77
N LEU A 88 19.36 -13.36 6.94
CA LEU A 88 20.80 -13.38 6.68
C LEU A 88 21.65 -13.57 7.98
N PRO A 89 21.51 -14.65 8.78
CA PRO A 89 22.48 -14.94 9.82
C PRO A 89 23.78 -15.58 9.28
N GLY A 90 23.98 -15.66 7.95
CA GLY A 90 25.06 -16.48 7.37
C GLY A 90 25.86 -15.90 6.20
N SER A 91 25.46 -14.82 5.52
CA SER A 91 26.22 -14.39 4.33
C SER A 91 27.53 -13.69 4.68
N HIS A 92 27.63 -12.96 5.81
CA HIS A 92 28.91 -12.41 6.28
C HIS A 92 29.97 -13.50 6.50
N ASN A 93 29.59 -14.64 7.08
CA ASN A 93 30.51 -15.78 7.26
C ASN A 93 30.86 -16.47 5.92
N HIS A 94 29.94 -16.47 4.95
CA HIS A 94 30.19 -17.08 3.65
C HIS A 94 31.03 -16.18 2.72
N TYR A 95 30.88 -14.85 2.77
CA TYR A 95 31.76 -13.93 2.05
C TYR A 95 33.15 -13.90 2.68
N HIS A 96 33.25 -13.92 4.01
CA HIS A 96 34.54 -13.94 4.70
C HIS A 96 35.31 -15.26 4.51
N SER A 97 34.61 -16.39 4.30
CA SER A 97 35.25 -17.65 3.89
C SER A 97 35.64 -17.65 2.41
N LEU A 98 34.85 -17.05 1.51
CA LEU A 98 35.20 -16.88 0.10
C LEU A 98 36.38 -15.91 -0.12
N PHE A 99 36.47 -14.81 0.63
CA PHE A 99 37.63 -13.90 0.61
C PHE A 99 38.90 -14.60 1.14
N ARG A 100 38.78 -15.44 2.19
CA ARG A 100 39.90 -16.29 2.62
C ARG A 100 40.28 -17.36 1.58
N MET A 101 39.33 -17.91 0.83
CA MET A 101 39.62 -18.90 -0.23
C MET A 101 40.19 -18.29 -1.51
N ASN A 102 39.86 -17.04 -1.84
CA ASN A 102 40.38 -16.35 -3.02
C ASN A 102 41.68 -15.56 -2.79
N GLY A 103 42.26 -15.60 -1.59
CA GLY A 103 43.61 -15.06 -1.33
C GLY A 103 43.80 -13.57 -1.63
N GLN A 104 42.73 -12.78 -1.70
CA GLN A 104 42.81 -11.37 -2.06
C GLN A 104 43.00 -10.53 -0.79
N PRO A 105 44.12 -9.80 -0.65
CA PRO A 105 44.32 -8.93 0.51
C PRO A 105 43.30 -7.77 0.49
N PRO A 106 42.97 -7.20 1.66
CA PRO A 106 42.03 -6.07 1.78
C PRO A 106 42.54 -4.80 1.09
#